data_AF-A0A955GLU7-F1
#
_entry.id   AF-A0A955GLU7-F1
#
_cell.length_a   1.000
_cell.length_b   1.000
_cell.length_c   1.000
_cell.angle_alpha   90.00
_cell.angle_beta   90.00
_cell.angle_gamma   90.00
#
_symmetry.space_group_name_H-M   'P 1'
#
loop_
_entity.id
_entity.type
_entity.pdbx_description
1 polymer ?
#
loop_
_entity_poly.entity_id
_entity_poly.type
_entity_poly.pdbx_seq_one_letter_code
_entity_poly.pdbx_strand_id
1 'polypeptide(L)'
;MARDLTPVVKQSRREGYALHPKAHKYLAKQATPGSQMQSGGRRSSSSQYSVQMREKQKVRRLYGLLEKQFSNLLKEASRNRGQTG
;
A
#
# COMPACT_ATOMS: atom_id res chain seq x y z
N MET A 1 -20.33 5.95 6.37
CA MET A 1 -18.87 6.17 6.37
C MET A 1 -18.28 5.71 5.05
N ALA A 2 -17.37 6.49 4.45
CA ALA A 2 -16.71 6.10 3.21
C ALA A 2 -15.65 5.02 3.46
N ARG A 3 -15.49 4.08 2.53
CA ARG A 3 -14.49 3.01 2.56
C ARG A 3 -13.93 2.77 1.17
N ASP A 4 -12.69 2.31 1.09
CA ASP A 4 -12.08 1.93 -0.18
C ASP A 4 -12.74 0.65 -0.72
N LEU A 5 -13.37 0.75 -1.89
CA LEU A 5 -14.05 -0.37 -2.56
C LEU A 5 -13.17 -1.08 -3.58
N THR A 6 -11.92 -0.65 -3.75
CA THR A 6 -11.04 -1.27 -4.74
C THR A 6 -10.70 -2.71 -4.35
N PRO A 7 -10.61 -3.63 -5.33
CA PRO A 7 -10.38 -5.04 -5.02
C PRO A 7 -9.08 -5.28 -4.24
N VAL A 8 -9.16 -6.01 -3.13
CA VAL A 8 -8.02 -6.30 -2.22
C VAL A 8 -6.87 -6.99 -2.95
N VAL A 9 -7.16 -7.86 -3.92
CA VAL A 9 -6.13 -8.54 -4.73
C VAL A 9 -5.36 -7.54 -5.61
N LYS A 10 -6.04 -6.53 -6.19
CA LYS A 10 -5.39 -5.48 -6.99
C LYS A 10 -4.46 -4.64 -6.13
N GLN A 11 -4.92 -4.28 -4.93
CA GLN A 11 -4.11 -3.55 -3.96
C GLN A 11 -2.89 -4.37 -3.49
N SER A 12 -3.09 -5.64 -3.15
CA SER A 12 -2.04 -6.54 -2.65
C SER A 12 -0.94 -6.75 -3.68
N ARG A 13 -1.31 -6.92 -4.97
CA ARG A 13 -0.36 -7.02 -6.08
C ARG A 13 0.49 -5.76 -6.24
N ARG A 14 -0.13 -4.59 -6.07
CA ARG A 14 0.57 -3.31 -6.22
C ARG A 14 1.60 -3.06 -5.11
N GLU A 15 1.29 -3.48 -3.89
CA GLU A 15 2.20 -3.33 -2.74
C GLU A 15 3.17 -4.50 -2.57
N GLY A 16 3.03 -5.56 -3.38
CA GLY A 16 3.86 -6.77 -3.27
C GLY A 16 3.67 -7.54 -1.95
N TYR A 17 2.61 -7.23 -1.20
CA TYR A 17 2.35 -7.78 0.13
C TYR A 17 0.90 -8.26 0.22
N ALA A 18 0.69 -9.38 0.92
CA ALA A 18 -0.64 -9.94 1.13
C ALA A 18 -1.40 -9.13 2.19
N LEU A 19 -2.21 -8.15 1.75
CA LEU A 19 -2.99 -7.31 2.66
C LEU A 19 -4.11 -8.08 3.38
N HIS A 20 -4.50 -9.25 2.87
CA HIS A 20 -5.56 -10.08 3.44
C HIS A 20 -5.28 -11.57 3.15
N PRO A 21 -5.69 -12.51 4.02
CA PRO A 21 -5.50 -13.96 3.82
C PRO A 21 -5.91 -14.46 2.42
N LYS A 22 -7.07 -13.98 1.93
CA LYS A 22 -7.57 -14.26 0.57
C LYS A 22 -6.59 -13.90 -0.54
N ALA A 23 -5.72 -12.91 -0.36
CA ALA A 23 -4.77 -12.44 -1.38
C ALA A 23 -3.54 -13.35 -1.53
N HIS A 24 -3.18 -14.16 -0.53
CA HIS A 24 -1.99 -15.02 -0.55
C HIS A 24 -1.99 -15.96 -1.77
N LYS A 25 -3.11 -16.64 -2.03
CA LYS A 25 -3.25 -17.56 -3.16
C LYS A 25 -3.04 -16.87 -4.51
N TYR A 26 -3.47 -15.61 -4.63
CA TYR A 26 -3.37 -14.84 -5.88
C TYR A 26 -2.00 -14.21 -6.07
N LEU A 27 -1.28 -13.90 -5.00
CA LEU A 27 0.10 -13.43 -5.05
C LEU A 27 1.06 -14.57 -5.40
N ALA A 28 0.88 -15.74 -4.79
CA ALA A 28 1.69 -16.92 -5.10
C ALA A 28 1.56 -17.37 -6.57
N LYS A 29 0.35 -17.25 -7.14
CA LYS A 29 0.08 -17.61 -8.55
C LYS A 29 0.55 -16.58 -9.58
N GLN A 30 0.76 -15.34 -9.16
CA GLN A 30 1.09 -14.23 -10.05
C GLN A 30 2.17 -13.38 -9.37
N ALA A 31 3.39 -13.93 -9.34
CA ALA A 31 4.60 -13.24 -8.93
C ALA A 31 4.94 -12.04 -9.83
N THR A 32 4.28 -11.93 -10.99
CA THR A 32 4.34 -10.78 -11.89
C THR A 32 3.04 -9.97 -11.79
N PRO A 33 3.09 -8.68 -11.40
CA PRO A 33 1.97 -7.77 -11.56
C PRO A 33 1.55 -7.78 -13.03
N GLY A 34 0.29 -8.13 -13.30
CA GLY A 34 -0.22 -8.38 -14.65
C GLY A 34 0.16 -7.27 -15.63
N SER A 35 0.80 -7.68 -16.73
CA SER A 35 0.74 -7.13 -18.10
C SER A 35 0.62 -5.61 -18.30
N GLN A 36 1.09 -4.78 -17.37
CA GLN A 36 1.44 -3.38 -17.64
C GLN A 36 2.94 -3.22 -17.94
N MET A 37 3.62 -4.35 -18.18
CA MET A 37 4.89 -4.43 -18.90
C MET A 37 4.67 -4.57 -20.42
N GLN A 38 3.51 -4.12 -20.93
CA GLN A 38 3.24 -4.01 -22.36
C GLN A 38 3.06 -2.53 -22.73
N SER A 39 3.97 -1.68 -22.27
CA SER A 39 4.30 -0.42 -22.95
C SER A 39 5.61 0.13 -22.39
N GLY A 40 6.72 -0.20 -23.04
CA GLY A 40 7.88 0.68 -23.26
C GLY A 40 8.63 1.35 -22.09
N GLY A 41 8.32 1.11 -20.82
CA GLY A 41 8.99 1.79 -19.71
C GLY A 41 9.93 0.86 -18.94
N ARG A 42 11.25 1.07 -19.05
CA ARG A 42 12.23 0.55 -18.08
C ARG A 42 11.67 0.76 -16.66
N ARG A 43 11.85 -0.23 -15.76
CA ARG A 43 11.61 -0.03 -14.32
C ARG A 43 12.47 1.16 -13.87
N SER A 44 11.88 2.35 -13.84
CA SER A 44 12.55 3.54 -13.33
C SER A 44 12.94 3.22 -11.89
N SER A 45 14.19 3.52 -11.52
CA SER A 45 14.64 3.34 -10.15
C SER A 45 13.66 4.07 -9.22
N SER A 46 13.15 3.37 -8.22
CA SER A 46 12.20 3.95 -7.27
C SER A 46 12.87 5.10 -6.53
N SER A 47 12.32 6.30 -6.62
CA SER A 47 12.76 7.43 -5.79
C SER A 47 12.46 7.15 -4.32
N GLN A 48 13.22 7.77 -3.41
CA GLN A 48 12.99 7.66 -1.96
C GLN A 48 11.53 8.00 -1.59
N TYR A 49 10.96 9.03 -2.21
CA TYR A 49 9.56 9.39 -2.05
C TYR A 49 8.61 8.27 -2.49
N SER A 50 8.89 7.60 -3.60
CA SER A 50 8.05 6.50 -4.07
C SER A 50 8.04 5.32 -3.09
N VAL A 51 9.18 5.03 -2.45
CA VAL A 51 9.29 3.99 -1.41
C VAL A 51 8.46 4.36 -0.19
N GLN A 52 8.64 5.57 0.33
CA GLN A 52 7.88 6.07 1.49
C GLN A 52 6.37 6.10 1.21
N MET A 53 5.97 6.52 0.01
CA MET A 53 4.57 6.51 -0.40
C MET A 53 3.99 5.09 -0.40
N ARG A 54 4.74 4.10 -0.87
CA ARG A 54 4.30 2.69 -0.89
C ARG A 54 4.11 2.15 0.52
N GLU A 55 5.08 2.39 1.41
CA GLU A 55 4.96 1.96 2.82
C GLU A 55 3.74 2.58 3.50
N LYS A 56 3.53 3.89 3.31
CA LYS A 56 2.34 4.58 3.78
C LYS A 56 1.04 3.95 3.25
N GLN A 57 0.97 3.69 1.94
CA GLN A 57 -0.23 3.09 1.33
C GLN A 57 -0.48 1.66 1.80
N LYS A 58 0.58 0.88 2.06
CA LYS A 58 0.51 -0.47 2.60
C LYS A 58 -0.16 -0.47 3.98
N VAL A 59 0.34 0.33 4.91
CA VAL A 59 -0.22 0.47 6.27
C VAL A 59 -1.66 0.94 6.23
N ARG A 60 -1.94 2.00 5.45
CA ARG A 60 -3.30 2.55 5.32
C ARG A 60 -4.32 1.48 4.90
N ARG A 61 -3.97 0.66 3.91
CA ARG A 61 -4.86 -0.38 3.38
C ARG A 61 -4.99 -1.57 4.31
N LEU A 62 -3.93 -1.93 5.03
CA LEU A 62 -3.95 -3.02 6.01
C LEU A 62 -4.98 -2.75 7.11
N TYR A 63 -5.03 -1.52 7.61
CA TYR A 63 -6.01 -1.09 8.61
C TYR A 63 -7.33 -0.57 8.03
N GLY A 64 -7.49 -0.55 6.70
CA GLY A 64 -8.72 -0.08 6.04
C GLY A 64 -9.03 1.41 6.26
N LEU A 65 -8.02 2.23 6.57
CA LEU A 65 -8.19 3.65 6.91
C LEU A 65 -8.28 4.54 5.67
N LEU A 66 -9.01 5.66 5.80
CA LEU A 66 -8.95 6.75 4.83
C LEU A 66 -7.70 7.60 5.04
N GLU A 67 -7.25 8.25 3.97
CA GLU A 67 -6.04 9.08 3.96
C GLU A 67 -6.08 10.18 5.03
N LYS A 68 -7.24 10.85 5.20
CA LYS A 68 -7.43 11.88 6.22
C LYS A 68 -7.35 11.33 7.64
N GLN A 69 -7.98 10.17 7.89
CA GLN A 69 -7.94 9.51 9.20
C GLN A 69 -6.52 9.11 9.56
N PHE A 70 -5.80 8.50 8.61
CA PHE A 70 -4.41 8.12 8.77
C PHE A 70 -3.50 9.33 9.03
N SER A 71 -3.69 10.44 8.30
CA SER A 71 -2.92 11.67 8.53
C SER A 71 -3.16 12.26 9.92
N ASN A 72 -4.40 12.24 10.40
CA ASN A 72 -4.73 12.74 11.73
C ASN A 72 -4.09 11.88 12.82
N LEU A 73 -4.13 10.55 12.69
CA LEU A 73 -3.47 9.62 13.62
C LEU A 73 -1.95 9.83 13.67
N LEU A 74 -1.30 10.02 12.53
CA LEU A 74 0.14 10.32 12.51
C LEU A 74 0.46 11.67 13.16
N LYS A 75 -0.36 12.70 12.93
CA LYS A 75 -0.18 14.01 13.58
C LYS A 75 -0.34 13.89 15.09
N GLU A 76 -1.35 13.17 15.55
CA GLU A 76 -1.57 12.90 16.97
C GLU A 76 -0.41 12.11 17.59
N ALA A 77 0.06 11.05 16.91
CA ALA A 77 1.22 10.28 17.34
C ALA A 77 2.48 11.16 17.46
N SER A 78 2.73 12.05 16.48
CA SER A 78 3.88 12.98 16.50
C SER A 78 3.82 14.04 17.59
N ARG A 79 2.63 14.30 18.13
CA ARG A 79 2.44 15.27 19.22
C ARG A 79 2.73 14.65 20.58
N ASN A 80 2.64 13.34 20.71
CA ASN A 80 2.90 12.63 21.95
C ASN A 80 4.42 12.49 22.18
N ARG A 81 4.86 12.60 23.44
CA ARG A 81 6.28 12.61 23.85
C ARG A 81 6.94 11.21 23.84
N GLY A 82 6.69 10.42 22.79
CA GLY A 82 7.29 9.10 22.58
C GLY A 82 8.01 8.99 21.23
N GLN A 83 8.67 7.87 20.97
CA GLN A 83 9.17 7.58 19.63
C GLN A 83 7.97 7.37 18.70
N THR A 84 7.74 8.29 17.77
CA THR A 84 6.91 8.03 16.60
C THR A 84 7.66 7.08 15.69
N GLY A 85 7.14 5.86 15.56
CA GLY A 85 7.71 4.82 14.69
C GLY A 85 7.73 5.18 13.21
#